data_AF-A0A0F3RJV0-F1
#
_entry.id   AF-A0A0F3RJV0-F1
#
_cell.length_a   1.000
_cell.length_b   1.000
_cell.length_c   1.000
_cell.angle_alpha   90.00
_cell.angle_beta   90.00
_cell.angle_gamma   90.00
#
_symmetry.space_group_name_H-M   'P 1'
#
loop_
_entity.id
_entity.type
_entity.pdbx_description
1 polymer ?
#
loop_
_entity_poly.entity_id
_entity_poly.type
_entity_poly.pdbx_seq_one_letter_code
_entity_poly.pdbx_strand_id
1 'polypeptide(L)'
;MKNIYKLAITIILPLILLSTAIAAEESKLVQQNSIKDENVLAKEYSNIGSSFLRLKKYQEAIENFDIAIKYNPNYPEAYIEKE
;
A
#
# COMPACT_ATOMS: atom_id res chain seq x y z
N MET A 1 -36.04 -30.83 -10.66
CA MET A 1 -35.50 -30.34 -9.37
C MET A 1 -33.98 -30.10 -9.39
N LYS A 2 -33.12 -31.08 -9.71
CA LYS A 2 -31.64 -30.89 -9.75
C LYS A 2 -31.14 -29.73 -10.63
N ASN A 3 -31.78 -29.46 -11.77
CA ASN A 3 -31.35 -28.41 -12.69
C ASN A 3 -31.59 -26.98 -12.17
N ILE A 4 -32.61 -26.80 -11.33
CA ILE A 4 -32.95 -25.50 -10.74
C ILE A 4 -31.90 -25.10 -9.70
N TYR A 5 -31.43 -26.05 -8.88
CA TYR A 5 -30.32 -25.83 -7.95
C TYR A 5 -29.01 -25.55 -8.68
N LYS A 6 -28.74 -26.25 -9.79
CA LYS A 6 -27.56 -26.01 -10.62
C LYS A 6 -27.57 -24.59 -11.20
N LEU A 7 -28.72 -24.13 -11.70
CA LEU A 7 -28.90 -22.78 -12.23
C LEU A 7 -28.76 -21.71 -11.14
N ALA A 8 -29.33 -21.94 -9.95
CA ALA A 8 -29.21 -21.04 -8.82
C ALA A 8 -27.76 -20.90 -8.34
N ILE A 9 -27.03 -22.02 -8.21
CA ILE A 9 -25.62 -22.00 -7.80
C ILE A 9 -24.76 -21.23 -8.80
N THR A 10 -24.99 -21.41 -10.11
CA THR A 10 -24.22 -20.69 -11.14
C THR A 10 -24.44 -19.18 -11.15
N ILE A 11 -25.55 -18.69 -10.59
CA ILE A 11 -25.86 -17.25 -10.53
C ILE A 11 -25.41 -16.66 -9.20
N ILE A 12 -25.61 -17.38 -8.09
CA ILE A 12 -25.31 -16.91 -6.74
C ILE A 12 -23.80 -16.92 -6.47
N LEU A 13 -23.07 -17.95 -6.93
CA LEU A 13 -21.63 -18.07 -6.73
C LEU A 13 -20.81 -16.89 -7.31
N PRO A 14 -21.00 -16.48 -8.58
CA PRO A 14 -20.27 -15.33 -9.12
C PRO A 14 -20.69 -14.01 -8.47
N LEU A 15 -21.93 -13.88 -7.97
CA LEU A 15 -22.35 -12.69 -7.24
C LEU A 15 -21.59 -12.52 -5.92
N ILE A 16 -21.34 -13.63 -5.21
CA ILE A 16 -20.53 -13.66 -3.99
C ILE A 16 -19.05 -13.42 -4.30
N LEU A 17 -18.53 -13.96 -5.40
CA LEU A 17 -17.16 -13.70 -5.83
C LEU A 17 -16.98 -12.23 -6.26
N LEU A 18 -17.98 -11.63 -6.90
CA LEU A 18 -17.96 -10.23 -7.31
C LEU A 18 -18.00 -9.31 -6.08
N SER A 19 -18.80 -9.61 -5.06
CA SER A 19 -18.85 -8.81 -3.82
C SER A 19 -17.54 -8.88 -3.01
N THR A 20 -16.86 -10.03 -3.00
CA THR A 20 -15.55 -10.17 -2.35
C THR A 20 -14.43 -9.49 -3.14
N ALA A 21 -14.49 -9.50 -4.47
CA ALA A 21 -13.57 -8.73 -5.32
C ALA A 21 -13.74 -7.22 -5.10
N ILE A 22 -14.98 -6.73 -4.96
CA ILE A 22 -15.26 -5.33 -4.63
C ILE A 22 -14.70 -4.96 -3.26
N ALA A 23 -14.80 -5.81 -2.22
CA ALA A 23 -14.18 -5.55 -0.91
C ALA A 23 -12.64 -5.54 -0.97
N ALA A 24 -12.05 -6.41 -1.81
CA ALA A 24 -10.61 -6.41 -2.07
C ALA A 24 -10.15 -5.17 -2.86
N GLU A 25 -10.96 -4.70 -3.80
CA GLU A 25 -10.71 -3.48 -4.58
C GLU A 25 -10.97 -2.22 -3.76
N GLU A 26 -11.98 -2.17 -2.90
CA GLU A 26 -12.18 -1.10 -1.91
C GLU A 26 -10.96 -0.96 -1.01
N SER A 27 -10.34 -2.07 -0.57
CA SER A 27 -9.08 -2.00 0.19
C SER A 27 -7.93 -1.35 -0.59
N LYS A 28 -7.95 -1.42 -1.92
CA LYS A 28 -6.95 -0.84 -2.82
C LYS A 28 -7.29 0.59 -3.26
N LEU A 29 -8.58 0.90 -3.40
CA LEU A 29 -9.13 2.17 -3.89
C LEU A 29 -9.32 3.19 -2.75
N VAL A 30 -9.63 2.72 -1.53
CA VAL A 30 -9.63 3.53 -0.29
C VAL A 30 -8.21 3.96 0.09
N GLN A 31 -7.18 3.17 -0.23
CA GLN A 31 -5.78 3.56 0.02
C GLN A 31 -5.25 4.62 -0.95
N GLN A 32 -5.90 4.87 -2.09
CA GLN A 32 -5.31 5.71 -3.14
C GLN A 32 -5.90 7.12 -3.27
N ASN A 33 -7.04 7.46 -2.65
CA ASN A 33 -7.80 8.63 -3.14
C ASN A 33 -8.29 9.68 -2.14
N SER A 34 -7.94 9.73 -0.83
CA SER A 34 -8.52 10.81 0.00
C SER A 34 -7.76 11.38 1.19
N ILE A 35 -6.56 10.92 1.57
CA ILE A 35 -5.76 11.58 2.61
C ILE A 35 -4.30 11.44 2.18
N LYS A 36 -3.50 12.50 2.24
CA LYS A 36 -2.04 12.37 2.25
C LYS A 36 -1.70 11.62 3.53
N ASP A 37 -1.83 10.30 3.51
CA ASP A 37 -1.50 9.44 4.63
C ASP A 37 -0.02 9.68 4.92
N GLU A 38 0.25 10.18 6.12
CA GLU A 38 1.60 10.45 6.60
C GLU A 38 2.51 9.22 6.45
N ASN A 39 1.93 8.01 6.49
CA ASN A 39 2.63 6.75 6.21
C ASN A 39 3.04 6.61 4.73
N VAL A 40 2.20 7.05 3.80
CA VAL A 40 2.51 7.01 2.35
C VAL A 40 3.63 8.00 2.04
N LEU A 41 3.58 9.19 2.65
CA LEU A 41 4.66 10.17 2.50
C LEU A 41 5.97 9.64 3.10
N ALA A 42 5.93 9.06 4.30
CA ALA A 42 7.10 8.45 4.91
C ALA A 42 7.73 7.37 4.02
N LYS A 43 6.91 6.48 3.48
CA LYS A 43 7.34 5.43 2.55
C LYS A 43 7.97 5.98 1.28
N GLU A 44 7.38 7.02 0.67
CA GLU A 44 7.89 7.63 -0.55
C GLU A 44 9.29 8.22 -0.32
N TYR A 45 9.46 9.00 0.75
CA TYR A 45 10.74 9.60 1.09
C TYR A 45 11.79 8.53 1.47
N SER A 46 11.41 7.43 2.12
CA SER A 46 12.31 6.29 2.34
C SER A 46 12.81 5.68 1.02
N ASN A 47 11.91 5.46 0.06
CA ASN A 47 12.28 4.90 -1.25
C ASN A 47 13.24 5.84 -2.02
N ILE A 48 13.05 7.16 -1.91
CA ILE A 48 13.95 8.15 -2.50
C ILE A 48 15.33 8.10 -1.82
N GLY A 49 15.36 8.05 -0.49
CA GLY A 49 16.60 7.92 0.29
C GLY A 49 17.38 6.65 -0.08
N SER A 50 16.69 5.51 -0.16
CA SER A 50 17.23 4.24 -0.63
C SER A 50 17.81 4.31 -2.04
N SER A 51 17.16 5.06 -2.93
CA SER A 51 17.66 5.29 -4.29
C SER A 51 18.95 6.11 -4.29
N PHE A 52 19.03 7.15 -3.46
CA PHE A 52 20.26 7.93 -3.29
C PHE A 52 21.40 7.12 -2.64
N LEU A 53 21.08 6.25 -1.68
CA LEU A 53 22.05 5.34 -1.07
C LEU A 53 22.67 4.41 -2.11
N ARG A 54 21.87 3.83 -3.01
CA ARG A 54 22.36 3.03 -4.15
C ARG A 54 23.24 3.83 -5.11
N LEU A 55 22.99 5.13 -5.24
CA LEU A 55 23.81 6.05 -6.02
C LEU A 55 25.05 6.57 -5.26
N LYS A 56 25.28 6.12 -4.01
CA LYS A 56 26.36 6.59 -3.11
C LYS A 56 26.26 8.09 -2.79
N LYS A 57 25.07 8.66 -2.91
CA LYS A 57 24.74 10.05 -2.57
C LYS A 57 24.23 10.10 -1.12
N TYR A 58 25.17 9.94 -0.19
CA TYR A 58 24.83 9.68 1.22
C TYR A 58 24.13 10.86 1.90
N GLN A 59 24.50 12.10 1.57
CA GLN A 59 23.90 13.28 2.17
C GLN A 59 22.43 13.41 1.76
N GLU A 60 22.14 13.26 0.47
CA GLU A 60 20.77 13.28 -0.04
C GLU A 60 19.94 12.08 0.47
N ALA A 61 20.57 10.92 0.68
CA ALA A 61 19.92 9.77 1.29
C ALA A 61 19.45 10.09 2.73
N ILE A 62 20.37 10.61 3.56
CA ILE A 62 20.07 10.99 4.96
C ILE A 62 18.96 12.04 5.03
N GLU A 63 19.02 13.07 4.17
CA GLU A 63 17.98 14.11 4.13
C GLU A 63 16.60 13.53 3.82
N ASN A 64 16.50 12.57 2.91
CA ASN A 64 15.23 11.92 2.59
C ASN A 64 14.75 10.99 3.71
N PHE A 65 15.64 10.28 4.40
CA PHE A 65 15.27 9.50 5.58
C PHE A 65 14.79 10.38 6.74
N ASP A 66 15.41 11.55 6.95
CA ASP A 66 14.95 12.51 7.96
C ASP A 66 13.55 13.06 7.64
N ILE A 67 13.26 13.30 6.35
CA ILE A 67 11.92 13.69 5.92
C ILE A 67 10.92 12.54 6.12
N ALA A 68 11.30 11.29 5.84
CA ALA A 68 10.45 10.13 6.08
C ALA A 68 10.07 9.99 7.56
N ILE A 69 11.04 10.15 8.46
CA ILE A 69 10.84 10.15 9.92
C ILE A 69 9.95 11.32 10.35
N LYS A 70 10.08 12.50 9.74
CA LYS A 70 9.23 13.66 10.04
C LYS A 70 7.76 13.38 9.73
N TYR A 71 7.48 12.64 8.65
CA TYR A 71 6.11 12.29 8.27
C TYR A 71 5.56 11.17 9.15
N ASN A 72 6.31 10.11 9.41
CA ASN A 72 5.91 9.11 10.38
C ASN A 72 7.12 8.72 11.27
N PRO A 73 7.17 9.26 12.51
CA PRO A 73 8.23 8.94 13.46
C PRO A 73 8.28 7.47 13.90
N ASN A 74 7.21 6.72 13.64
CA ASN A 74 7.10 5.29 13.91
C ASN A 74 7.23 4.44 12.65
N TYR A 75 7.76 4.97 11.53
CA TYR A 75 7.97 4.22 10.29
C TYR A 75 9.25 3.37 10.40
N PRO A 76 9.18 2.06 10.67
CA PRO A 76 10.34 1.26 11.05
C PRO A 76 11.37 1.15 9.93
N GLU A 77 10.92 1.14 8.67
CA GLU A 77 11.80 1.02 7.51
C GLU A 77 12.74 2.24 7.36
N ALA A 78 12.30 3.46 7.70
CA ALA A 78 13.18 4.63 7.61
C ALA A 78 14.33 4.62 8.62
N TYR A 79 14.18 3.94 9.77
CA TYR A 79 15.27 3.78 10.73
C TYR A 79 16.28 2.74 10.26
N ILE A 80 15.80 1.62 9.72
CA ILE A 80 16.65 0.56 9.17
C ILE A 80 17.51 1.09 8.01
N GLU A 81 16.95 1.95 7.17
CA GLU A 81 17.66 2.50 6.02
C GLU A 81 18.61 3.65 6.37
N LYS A 82 18.48 4.25 7.57
CA LYS A 82 19.31 5.35 8.06
C LYS A 82 20.60 4.88 8.78
N GLU A 83 20.57 3.71 9.43
CA GLU A 83 21.75 3.07 10.07
C GLU A 83 22.75 2.51 9.05
#